data_AF-A7SC67-F1
#
_entry.id   AF-A7SC67-F1
#
_cell.length_a   1.000
_cell.length_b   1.000
_cell.length_c   1.000
_cell.angle_alpha   90.00
_cell.angle_beta   90.00
_cell.angle_gamma   90.00
#
_symmetry.space_group_name_H-M   'P 1'
#
loop_
_entity.id
_entity.type
_entity.pdbx_description
1 polymer ?
#
loop_
_entity_poly.entity_id
_entity_poly.type
_entity_poly.pdbx_seq_one_letter_code
_entity_poly.pdbx_strand_id
1 'polypeptide(L)'
;SSSPSSEQTFKIQNWLNEKSVRGIQERTDFESRATRNMYTTLLENEDSFVKEVDGYLHYKSMLDRRKKQLLHKKWSERVYFPVKEQIDQEMNGPNYKNLDKRKRTIYKHYLDYSNNKGVVFLDVMSPEEYDPLALNKNRPGPLKAITTKLDDCLISQGATRSEEDRIELGCITGERMPDKEIENIRKPPPPLVPLGRQGTECKTWLRMQLHDIDSDVRMRSGLRMKGTYNDTDIDFEE
;
A
#
# COMPACT_ATOMS: atom_id res chain seq x y z
N SER A 1 98.70 -36.31 -4.56
CA SER A 1 97.89 -37.52 -4.30
C SER A 1 96.65 -37.11 -3.52
N SER A 2 95.57 -36.79 -4.25
CA SER A 2 94.28 -36.40 -3.64
C SER A 2 93.38 -37.64 -3.64
N SER A 3 92.89 -38.01 -2.47
CA SER A 3 92.25 -39.31 -2.21
C SER A 3 90.94 -39.50 -3.01
N PRO A 4 90.69 -40.69 -3.60
CA PRO A 4 89.44 -41.00 -4.34
C PRO A 4 88.17 -40.94 -3.50
N SER A 5 88.33 -40.82 -2.17
CA SER A 5 87.26 -40.60 -1.20
C SER A 5 86.56 -39.24 -1.39
N SER A 6 87.25 -38.17 -1.80
CA SER A 6 86.64 -36.83 -1.85
C SER A 6 85.65 -36.66 -3.01
N GLU A 7 85.95 -37.20 -4.19
CA GLU A 7 85.04 -37.12 -5.35
C GLU A 7 83.75 -37.94 -5.16
N GLN A 8 83.84 -39.09 -4.51
CA GLN A 8 82.65 -39.87 -4.12
C GLN A 8 81.81 -39.10 -3.11
N THR A 9 82.42 -38.44 -2.12
CA THR A 9 81.67 -37.62 -1.16
C THR A 9 80.97 -36.44 -1.82
N PHE A 10 81.59 -35.78 -2.81
CA PHE A 10 80.96 -34.68 -3.56
C PHE A 10 79.77 -35.14 -4.41
N LYS A 11 79.87 -36.29 -5.08
CA LYS A 11 78.75 -36.86 -5.87
C LYS A 11 77.57 -37.25 -4.99
N ILE A 12 77.84 -37.87 -3.83
CA ILE A 12 76.81 -38.21 -2.85
C ILE A 12 76.14 -36.95 -2.31
N GLN A 13 76.92 -35.90 -1.99
CA GLN A 13 76.39 -34.63 -1.52
C GLN A 13 75.49 -33.95 -2.56
N ASN A 14 75.91 -33.90 -3.83
CA ASN A 14 75.09 -33.32 -4.91
C ASN A 14 73.81 -34.12 -5.14
N TRP A 15 73.87 -35.45 -5.10
CA TRP A 15 72.69 -36.30 -5.22
C TRP A 15 71.71 -36.12 -4.05
N LEU A 16 72.21 -36.01 -2.82
CA LEU A 16 71.40 -35.70 -1.65
C LEU A 16 70.74 -34.32 -1.76
N ASN A 17 71.47 -33.33 -2.30
CA ASN A 17 70.94 -31.98 -2.50
C ASN A 17 69.86 -31.95 -3.60
N GLU A 18 70.09 -32.60 -4.74
CA GLU A 18 69.11 -32.69 -5.83
C GLU A 18 67.83 -33.42 -5.38
N LYS A 19 67.97 -34.50 -4.61
CA LYS A 19 66.85 -35.24 -4.02
C LYS A 19 66.07 -34.39 -3.00
N SER A 20 66.77 -33.59 -2.20
CA SER A 20 66.16 -32.64 -1.28
C SER A 20 65.39 -31.55 -2.01
N VAL A 21 65.97 -30.94 -3.05
CA VAL A 21 65.33 -29.90 -3.85
C VAL A 21 64.09 -30.44 -4.57
N ARG A 22 64.18 -31.64 -5.17
CA ARG A 22 63.03 -32.30 -5.81
C ARG A 22 61.91 -32.61 -4.82
N GLY A 23 62.25 -33.10 -3.63
CA GLY A 23 61.28 -33.34 -2.56
C GLY A 23 60.63 -32.06 -2.01
N ILE A 24 61.36 -30.95 -1.95
CA ILE A 24 60.81 -29.63 -1.59
C ILE A 24 59.85 -29.16 -2.68
N GLN A 25 60.24 -29.23 -3.96
CA GLN A 25 59.39 -28.82 -5.08
C GLN A 25 58.10 -29.65 -5.14
N GLU A 26 58.19 -30.98 -5.00
CA GLU A 26 57.02 -31.86 -4.98
C GLU A 26 56.08 -31.56 -3.82
N ARG A 27 56.61 -31.23 -2.63
CA ARG A 27 55.81 -30.82 -1.46
C ARG A 27 55.15 -29.47 -1.69
N THR A 28 55.89 -28.48 -2.19
CA THR A 28 55.33 -27.15 -2.52
C THR A 28 54.26 -27.25 -3.60
N ASP A 29 54.46 -28.07 -4.62
CA ASP A 29 53.47 -28.30 -5.68
C ASP A 29 52.24 -29.05 -5.15
N PHE A 30 52.44 -30.01 -4.23
CA PHE A 30 51.35 -30.72 -3.57
C PHE A 30 50.54 -29.79 -2.67
N GLU A 31 51.20 -28.98 -1.84
CA GLU A 31 50.56 -27.97 -0.97
C GLU A 31 49.85 -26.90 -1.80
N SER A 32 50.43 -26.49 -2.94
CA SER A 32 49.80 -25.55 -3.88
C SER A 32 48.55 -26.13 -4.53
N ARG A 33 48.60 -27.41 -4.95
CA ARG A 33 47.42 -28.13 -5.47
C ARG A 33 46.36 -28.33 -4.39
N ALA A 34 46.75 -28.68 -3.17
CA ALA A 34 45.83 -28.85 -2.05
C ALA A 34 45.13 -27.52 -1.70
N THR A 35 45.87 -26.42 -1.67
CA THR A 35 45.33 -25.07 -1.44
C THR A 35 44.37 -24.67 -2.55
N ARG A 36 44.74 -24.92 -3.81
CA ARG A 36 43.87 -24.65 -4.97
C ARG A 36 42.58 -25.46 -4.91
N ASN A 37 42.66 -26.76 -4.60
CA ASN A 37 41.49 -27.62 -4.48
C ASN A 37 40.56 -27.17 -3.34
N MET A 38 41.13 -26.81 -2.20
CA MET A 38 40.34 -26.29 -1.07
C MET A 38 39.61 -24.99 -1.44
N TYR A 39 40.30 -24.08 -2.14
CA TYR A 39 39.72 -22.84 -2.62
C TYR A 39 38.62 -23.08 -3.67
N THR A 40 38.82 -23.99 -4.61
CA THR A 40 37.79 -24.32 -5.61
C THR A 40 36.56 -24.95 -4.97
N THR A 41 36.72 -25.85 -4.00
CA THR A 41 35.58 -26.43 -3.28
C THR A 41 34.81 -25.38 -2.48
N LEU A 42 35.51 -24.42 -1.87
CA LEU A 42 34.84 -23.30 -1.19
C LEU A 42 34.03 -22.44 -2.17
N LEU A 43 34.59 -22.11 -3.34
CA LEU A 43 33.89 -21.35 -4.37
C LEU A 43 32.68 -22.10 -4.95
N GLU A 44 32.81 -23.40 -5.18
CA GLU A 44 31.71 -24.24 -5.68
C GLU A 44 30.57 -24.34 -4.66
N ASN A 45 30.91 -24.46 -3.37
CA ASN A 45 29.93 -24.44 -2.30
C ASN A 45 29.22 -23.09 -2.18
N GLU A 46 29.96 -21.98 -2.31
CA GLU A 46 29.39 -20.63 -2.33
C GLU A 46 28.45 -20.45 -3.52
N ASP A 47 28.89 -20.83 -4.73
CA ASP A 47 28.07 -20.73 -5.94
C ASP A 47 26.81 -21.61 -5.86
N SER A 48 26.91 -22.82 -5.30
CA SER A 48 25.74 -23.68 -5.05
C SER A 48 24.77 -23.03 -4.05
N PHE A 49 25.28 -22.49 -2.94
CA PHE A 49 24.47 -21.82 -1.94
C PHE A 49 23.74 -20.59 -2.52
N VAL A 50 24.45 -19.75 -3.28
CA VAL A 50 23.84 -18.58 -3.93
C VAL A 50 22.72 -19.00 -4.88
N LYS A 51 22.94 -20.05 -5.70
CA LYS A 51 21.91 -20.59 -6.60
C LYS A 51 20.70 -21.15 -5.86
N GLU A 52 20.91 -21.81 -4.73
CA GLU A 52 19.81 -22.32 -3.89
C GLU A 52 18.99 -21.18 -3.29
N VAL A 53 19.65 -20.14 -2.77
CA VAL A 53 18.98 -18.93 -2.24
C VAL A 53 18.20 -18.23 -3.35
N ASP A 54 18.81 -18.00 -4.51
CA ASP A 54 18.14 -17.38 -5.65
C ASP A 54 16.95 -18.23 -6.14
N GLY A 55 17.12 -19.55 -6.19
CA GLY A 55 16.05 -20.50 -6.53
C GLY A 55 14.88 -20.41 -5.54
N TYR A 56 15.17 -20.37 -4.25
CA TYR A 56 14.17 -20.20 -3.19
C TYR A 56 13.44 -18.85 -3.31
N LEU A 57 14.18 -17.76 -3.51
CA LEU A 57 13.60 -16.42 -3.67
C LEU A 57 12.69 -16.35 -4.91
N HIS A 58 13.12 -16.95 -6.02
CA HIS A 58 12.31 -17.02 -7.23
C HIS A 58 11.03 -17.85 -7.01
N TYR A 59 11.15 -19.01 -6.36
CA TYR A 59 10.02 -19.86 -6.01
C TYR A 59 9.03 -19.14 -5.10
N LYS A 60 9.51 -18.46 -4.05
CA LYS A 60 8.70 -17.67 -3.14
C LYS A 60 7.98 -16.53 -3.88
N SER A 61 8.68 -15.81 -4.76
CA SER A 61 8.10 -14.76 -5.60
C SER A 61 6.99 -15.29 -6.51
N MET A 62 7.21 -16.46 -7.12
CA MET A 62 6.23 -17.18 -7.93
C MET A 62 4.99 -17.55 -7.11
N LEU A 63 5.16 -18.10 -5.91
CA LEU A 63 4.06 -18.43 -5.00
C LEU A 63 3.27 -17.19 -4.56
N ASP A 64 3.95 -16.11 -4.19
CA ASP A 64 3.30 -14.85 -3.82
C ASP A 64 2.47 -14.30 -4.97
N ARG A 65 3.01 -14.33 -6.19
CA ARG A 65 2.30 -13.92 -7.40
C ARG A 65 1.06 -14.78 -7.61
N ARG A 66 1.18 -16.10 -7.46
CA ARG A 66 0.06 -17.05 -7.58
C ARG A 66 -1.02 -16.76 -6.52
N LYS A 67 -0.63 -16.51 -5.26
CA LYS A 67 -1.54 -16.17 -4.17
C LYS A 67 -2.30 -14.88 -4.45
N LYS A 68 -1.62 -13.83 -4.94
CA LYS A 68 -2.23 -12.55 -5.33
C LYS A 68 -3.25 -12.73 -6.46
N GLN A 69 -2.90 -13.51 -7.49
CA GLN A 69 -3.81 -13.82 -8.60
C GLN A 69 -5.06 -14.56 -8.13
N LEU A 70 -4.89 -15.56 -7.26
CA LEU A 70 -6.02 -16.32 -6.73
C LEU A 70 -6.92 -15.44 -5.86
N LEU A 71 -6.33 -14.58 -5.03
CA LEU A 71 -7.07 -13.62 -4.20
C LEU A 71 -7.87 -12.64 -5.07
N HIS A 72 -7.24 -12.06 -6.09
CA HIS A 72 -7.91 -11.21 -7.06
C HIS A 72 -9.08 -11.95 -7.72
N LYS A 73 -8.84 -13.17 -8.23
CA LYS A 73 -9.90 -13.98 -8.85
C LYS A 73 -11.09 -14.18 -7.90
N LYS A 74 -10.84 -14.61 -6.66
CA LYS A 74 -11.90 -14.82 -5.67
C LYS A 74 -12.66 -13.53 -5.36
N TRP A 75 -11.96 -12.42 -5.18
CA TRP A 75 -12.58 -11.12 -4.93
C TRP A 75 -13.42 -10.66 -6.13
N SER A 76 -12.90 -10.84 -7.35
CA SER A 76 -13.63 -10.51 -8.57
C SER A 76 -14.95 -11.30 -8.67
N GLU A 77 -14.87 -12.61 -8.42
CA GLU A 77 -16.03 -13.51 -8.49
C GLU A 77 -17.07 -13.26 -7.40
N ARG A 78 -16.64 -13.02 -6.16
CA ARG A 78 -17.52 -12.96 -4.99
C ARG A 78 -17.99 -11.56 -4.60
N VAL A 79 -17.27 -10.52 -5.04
CA VAL A 79 -17.54 -9.13 -4.67
C VAL A 79 -17.78 -8.29 -5.90
N TYR A 80 -16.81 -8.22 -6.82
CA TYR A 80 -16.89 -7.30 -7.96
C TYR A 80 -18.03 -7.62 -8.93
N PHE A 81 -18.14 -8.86 -9.42
CA PHE A 81 -19.19 -9.20 -10.38
C PHE A 81 -20.59 -9.06 -9.78
N PRO A 82 -20.89 -9.53 -8.55
CA PRO A 82 -22.19 -9.30 -7.94
C PRO A 82 -22.55 -7.82 -7.77
N VAL A 83 -21.58 -6.99 -7.35
CA VAL A 83 -21.78 -5.54 -7.22
C VAL A 83 -22.04 -4.91 -8.58
N LYS A 84 -21.21 -5.24 -9.59
CA LYS A 84 -21.35 -4.72 -10.94
C LYS A 84 -22.70 -5.11 -11.54
N GLU A 85 -23.07 -6.38 -11.42
CA GLU A 85 -24.35 -6.88 -11.92
C GLU A 85 -25.52 -6.14 -11.28
N GLN A 86 -25.50 -5.93 -9.96
CA GLN A 86 -26.55 -5.18 -9.27
C GLN A 86 -26.61 -3.71 -9.75
N ILE A 87 -25.47 -3.08 -9.98
CA ILE A 87 -25.41 -1.72 -10.54
C ILE A 87 -26.00 -1.71 -11.96
N ASP A 88 -25.59 -2.65 -12.81
CA ASP A 88 -26.07 -2.75 -14.18
C ASP A 88 -27.59 -3.02 -14.21
N GLN A 89 -28.11 -3.84 -13.30
CA GLN A 89 -29.55 -4.08 -13.15
C GLN A 89 -30.31 -2.81 -12.75
N GLU A 90 -29.84 -2.05 -11.77
CA GLU A 90 -30.49 -0.78 -11.37
C GLU A 90 -30.41 0.29 -12.47
N MET A 91 -29.28 0.37 -13.16
CA MET A 91 -29.06 1.33 -14.25
C MET A 91 -29.88 1.01 -15.49
N ASN A 92 -30.08 -0.28 -15.81
CA ASN A 92 -30.91 -0.70 -16.94
C ASN A 92 -32.40 -0.83 -16.56
N GLY A 93 -32.71 -0.76 -15.27
CA GLY A 93 -34.03 -0.92 -14.70
C GLY A 93 -34.98 0.26 -14.95
N PRO A 94 -36.27 0.10 -14.57
CA PRO A 94 -37.27 1.15 -14.72
C PRO A 94 -36.98 2.38 -13.83
N ASN A 95 -36.31 2.18 -12.69
CA ASN A 95 -35.97 3.26 -11.76
C ASN A 95 -35.07 4.32 -12.41
N TYR A 96 -33.98 3.91 -13.06
CA TYR A 96 -33.11 4.82 -13.79
C TYR A 96 -33.83 5.49 -14.97
N LYS A 97 -34.62 4.73 -15.74
CA LYS A 97 -35.41 5.28 -16.86
C LYS A 97 -36.39 6.36 -16.38
N ASN A 98 -37.05 6.17 -15.25
CA ASN A 98 -37.97 7.16 -14.67
C ASN A 98 -37.21 8.38 -14.14
N LEU A 99 -36.06 8.19 -13.49
CA LEU A 99 -35.17 9.27 -13.07
C LEU A 99 -34.71 10.11 -14.26
N ASP A 100 -34.22 9.46 -15.32
CA ASP A 100 -33.74 10.10 -16.55
C ASP A 100 -34.87 10.89 -17.23
N LYS A 101 -36.05 10.30 -17.39
CA LYS A 101 -37.25 11.02 -17.88
C LYS A 101 -37.54 12.26 -17.06
N ARG A 102 -37.55 12.16 -15.73
CA ARG A 102 -37.82 13.31 -14.84
C ARG A 102 -36.76 14.41 -14.97
N LYS A 103 -35.48 14.03 -15.05
CA LYS A 103 -34.36 14.97 -15.29
C LYS A 103 -34.52 15.70 -16.63
N ARG A 104 -34.86 14.97 -17.70
CA ARG A 104 -35.10 15.55 -19.04
C ARG A 104 -36.28 16.51 -19.05
N THR A 105 -37.38 16.18 -18.36
CA THR A 105 -38.54 17.08 -18.24
C THR A 105 -38.16 18.39 -17.56
N ILE A 106 -37.41 18.32 -16.46
CA ILE A 106 -36.97 19.52 -15.71
C ILE A 106 -35.98 20.35 -16.53
N TYR A 107 -35.08 19.69 -17.25
CA TYR A 107 -34.19 20.37 -18.19
C TYR A 107 -34.96 21.04 -19.33
N LYS A 108 -36.01 20.40 -19.85
CA LYS A 108 -36.88 21.03 -20.85
C LYS A 108 -37.56 22.29 -20.30
N HIS A 109 -38.12 22.23 -19.09
CA HIS A 109 -38.70 23.41 -18.44
C HIS A 109 -37.70 24.54 -18.27
N TYR A 110 -36.44 24.22 -17.93
CA TYR A 110 -35.36 25.21 -17.88
C TYR A 110 -35.11 25.87 -19.25
N LEU A 111 -35.02 25.08 -20.32
CA LEU A 111 -34.82 25.62 -21.66
C LEU A 111 -36.00 26.50 -22.10
N ASP A 112 -37.23 26.05 -21.87
CA ASP A 112 -38.45 26.80 -22.22
C ASP A 112 -38.48 28.14 -21.45
N TYR A 113 -38.15 28.13 -20.16
CA TYR A 113 -38.06 29.33 -19.34
C TYR A 113 -36.94 30.28 -19.81
N SER A 114 -35.73 29.74 -20.05
CA SER A 114 -34.58 30.52 -20.54
C SER A 114 -34.86 31.15 -21.91
N ASN A 115 -35.54 30.43 -22.80
CA ASN A 115 -35.90 30.94 -24.12
C ASN A 115 -36.97 32.03 -24.06
N ASN A 116 -37.93 31.93 -23.12
CA ASN A 116 -39.00 32.92 -22.97
C ASN A 116 -38.53 34.20 -22.26
N LYS A 117 -37.71 34.08 -21.20
CA LYS A 117 -37.27 35.21 -20.38
C LYS A 117 -35.90 35.78 -20.76
N GLY A 118 -35.12 35.06 -21.56
CA GLY A 118 -33.77 35.45 -22.00
C GLY A 118 -32.67 35.25 -20.96
N VAL A 119 -32.95 35.52 -19.68
CA VAL A 119 -31.99 35.37 -18.56
C VAL A 119 -32.63 34.66 -17.36
N VAL A 120 -31.83 33.83 -16.68
CA VAL A 120 -32.23 33.11 -15.47
C VAL A 120 -31.38 33.60 -14.30
N PHE A 121 -32.00 34.36 -13.38
CA PHE A 121 -31.35 34.77 -12.14
C PHE A 121 -31.49 33.67 -11.10
N LEU A 122 -30.39 33.25 -10.47
CA LEU A 122 -30.39 32.17 -9.48
C LEU A 122 -30.93 32.63 -8.11
N ASP A 123 -30.96 33.94 -7.87
CA ASP A 123 -31.22 34.53 -6.56
C ASP A 123 -32.70 34.91 -6.38
N VAL A 124 -33.43 35.04 -7.50
CA VAL A 124 -34.86 35.40 -7.54
C VAL A 124 -35.63 34.20 -8.09
N MET A 125 -35.99 33.28 -7.20
CA MET A 125 -36.75 32.09 -7.58
C MET A 125 -38.26 32.34 -7.45
N SER A 126 -38.99 32.29 -8.56
CA SER A 126 -40.47 32.18 -8.58
C SER A 126 -40.89 30.75 -8.91
N PRO A 127 -41.31 29.94 -7.92
CA PRO A 127 -41.69 28.54 -8.14
C PRO A 127 -42.87 28.35 -9.09
N GLU A 128 -43.66 29.41 -9.34
CA GLU A 128 -44.82 29.39 -10.24
C GLU A 128 -44.39 29.35 -11.72
N GLU A 129 -43.26 29.98 -12.05
CA GLU A 129 -42.75 30.04 -13.43
C GLU A 129 -41.78 28.90 -13.74
N TYR A 130 -40.82 28.65 -12.83
CA TYR A 130 -39.80 27.62 -12.98
C TYR A 130 -39.24 27.23 -11.62
N ASP A 131 -39.30 25.94 -11.28
CA ASP A 131 -38.76 25.39 -10.03
C ASP A 131 -37.45 24.60 -10.28
N PRO A 132 -36.26 25.22 -10.08
CA PRO A 132 -34.98 24.52 -10.21
C PRO A 132 -34.77 23.46 -9.14
N LEU A 133 -35.50 23.52 -8.03
CA LEU A 133 -35.41 22.59 -6.90
C LEU A 133 -36.48 21.50 -6.93
N ALA A 134 -37.21 21.36 -8.05
CA ALA A 134 -38.23 20.31 -8.22
C ALA A 134 -37.67 18.90 -7.98
N LEU A 135 -36.38 18.67 -8.26
CA LEU A 135 -35.70 17.40 -7.94
C LEU A 135 -35.39 17.23 -6.45
N ASN A 136 -35.30 18.30 -5.67
CA ASN A 136 -34.91 18.26 -4.27
C ASN A 136 -36.10 17.96 -3.34
N LYS A 137 -37.30 18.51 -3.65
CA LYS A 137 -38.54 18.28 -2.88
C LYS A 137 -38.83 16.78 -2.73
N ASN A 138 -38.72 16.06 -3.84
CA ASN A 138 -38.76 14.61 -3.89
C ASN A 138 -37.41 14.12 -4.39
N ARG A 139 -36.32 14.38 -3.63
CA ARG A 139 -35.01 13.81 -3.96
C ARG A 139 -35.25 12.32 -4.11
N PRO A 140 -35.24 11.79 -5.35
CA PRO A 140 -35.37 10.36 -5.51
C PRO A 140 -34.15 9.86 -4.78
N GLY A 141 -34.36 9.02 -3.75
CA GLY A 141 -33.25 8.48 -2.98
C GLY A 141 -32.18 8.05 -4.00
N PRO A 142 -30.88 8.30 -3.73
CA PRO A 142 -29.83 7.93 -4.67
C PRO A 142 -30.14 6.53 -5.19
N LEU A 143 -30.05 6.31 -6.51
CA LEU A 143 -30.21 4.96 -7.05
C LEU A 143 -29.25 4.06 -6.29
N LYS A 144 -29.81 3.11 -5.54
CA LYS A 144 -29.07 2.25 -4.63
C LYS A 144 -29.05 0.86 -5.23
N ALA A 145 -27.88 0.45 -5.69
CA ALA A 145 -27.59 -0.94 -5.93
C ALA A 145 -27.45 -1.62 -4.56
N ILE A 146 -28.45 -2.41 -4.16
CA ILE A 146 -28.44 -3.15 -2.90
C ILE A 146 -27.97 -4.57 -3.20
N THR A 147 -26.78 -4.93 -2.74
CA THR A 147 -26.29 -6.31 -2.80
C THR A 147 -26.66 -7.07 -1.52
N THR A 148 -26.79 -8.39 -1.64
CA THR A 148 -26.79 -9.27 -0.45
C THR A 148 -25.43 -9.22 0.24
N LYS A 149 -25.31 -9.84 1.42
CA LYS A 149 -24.03 -9.94 2.14
C LYS A 149 -22.99 -10.62 1.23
N LEU A 150 -21.99 -9.85 0.81
CA LEU A 150 -20.93 -10.33 -0.06
C LEU A 150 -19.89 -11.11 0.75
N ASP A 151 -19.39 -12.21 0.17
CA ASP A 151 -18.29 -13.00 0.75
C ASP A 151 -16.94 -12.40 0.35
N ASP A 152 -16.55 -11.32 1.05
CA ASP A 152 -15.29 -10.65 0.79
C ASP A 152 -14.11 -11.42 1.39
N CYS A 153 -13.24 -11.89 0.49
CA CYS A 153 -12.02 -12.61 0.81
C CYS A 153 -11.01 -11.80 1.64
N LEU A 154 -11.05 -10.46 1.55
CA LEU A 154 -10.18 -9.57 2.34
C LEU A 154 -10.72 -9.41 3.76
N ILE A 155 -12.03 -9.26 3.90
CA ILE A 155 -12.68 -9.14 5.22
C ILE A 155 -12.54 -10.45 5.98
N SER A 156 -12.79 -11.59 5.32
CA SER A 156 -12.60 -12.91 5.93
C SER A 156 -11.16 -13.17 6.38
N GLN A 157 -10.16 -12.80 5.57
CA GLN A 157 -8.75 -12.87 5.99
C GLN A 157 -8.43 -11.96 7.17
N GLY A 158 -9.01 -10.75 7.19
CA GLY A 158 -8.88 -9.85 8.33
C GLY A 158 -9.48 -10.44 9.60
N ALA A 159 -10.65 -11.08 9.49
CA ALA A 159 -11.34 -11.72 10.60
C ALA A 159 -10.56 -12.92 11.15
N THR A 160 -10.04 -13.81 10.29
CA THR A 160 -9.21 -14.94 10.75
C THR A 160 -7.96 -14.46 11.46
N ARG A 161 -7.29 -13.45 10.92
CA ARG A 161 -6.11 -12.86 11.58
C ARG A 161 -6.44 -12.22 12.91
N SER A 162 -7.58 -11.53 13.02
CA SER A 162 -8.03 -10.95 14.30
C SER A 162 -8.37 -12.02 15.32
N GLU A 163 -8.87 -13.18 14.89
CA GLU A 163 -9.09 -14.32 15.79
C GLU A 163 -7.76 -14.93 16.26
N GLU A 164 -6.78 -15.09 15.36
CA GLU A 164 -5.43 -15.53 15.70
C GLU A 164 -4.78 -14.61 16.75
N ASP A 165 -4.78 -13.29 16.49
CA ASP A 165 -4.23 -12.30 17.43
C ASP A 165 -4.98 -12.33 18.78
N ARG A 166 -6.29 -12.56 18.78
CA ARG A 166 -7.09 -12.67 20.00
C ARG A 166 -6.65 -13.86 20.85
N ILE A 167 -6.39 -14.99 20.22
CA ILE A 167 -5.94 -16.21 20.88
C ILE A 167 -4.53 -15.98 21.45
N GLU A 168 -3.62 -15.42 20.66
CA GLU A 168 -2.26 -15.11 21.09
C GLU A 168 -2.25 -14.17 22.29
N LEU A 169 -2.94 -13.02 22.19
CA LEU A 169 -3.04 -12.04 23.27
C LEU A 169 -3.74 -12.61 24.50
N GLY A 170 -4.76 -13.45 24.32
CA GLY A 170 -5.43 -14.14 25.42
C GLY A 170 -4.51 -15.10 26.16
N CYS A 171 -3.63 -15.82 25.46
CA CYS A 171 -2.63 -16.68 26.08
C CYS A 171 -1.57 -15.89 26.87
N ILE A 172 -1.20 -14.70 26.40
CA ILE A 172 -0.20 -13.83 27.05
C ILE A 172 -0.79 -13.13 28.27
N THR A 173 -1.96 -12.52 28.11
CA THR A 173 -2.58 -11.62 29.11
C THR A 173 -3.50 -12.37 30.08
N GLY A 174 -4.01 -13.55 29.69
CA GLY A 174 -4.99 -14.32 30.46
C GLY A 174 -6.42 -13.82 30.36
N GLU A 175 -6.68 -12.75 29.60
CA GLU A 175 -7.98 -12.11 29.46
C GLU A 175 -8.49 -12.14 28.00
N ARG A 176 -9.81 -12.18 27.84
CA ARG A 176 -10.43 -12.15 26.51
C ARG A 176 -10.61 -10.70 26.04
N MET A 177 -9.81 -10.31 25.06
CA MET A 177 -9.81 -8.97 24.49
C MET A 177 -10.94 -8.79 23.43
N PRO A 178 -11.62 -7.63 23.38
CA PRO A 178 -12.54 -7.27 22.30
C PRO A 178 -11.80 -6.84 21.03
N ASP A 179 -12.44 -6.96 19.86
CA ASP A 179 -11.83 -6.62 18.55
C ASP A 179 -11.27 -5.20 18.48
N LYS A 180 -11.95 -4.23 19.11
CA LYS A 180 -11.51 -2.84 19.14
C LYS A 180 -10.16 -2.67 19.83
N GLU A 181 -9.89 -3.47 20.85
CA GLU A 181 -8.63 -3.40 21.59
C GLU A 181 -7.49 -4.04 20.80
N ILE A 182 -7.77 -5.17 20.14
CA ILE A 182 -6.84 -5.82 19.19
C ILE A 182 -6.49 -4.85 18.05
N GLU A 183 -7.48 -4.16 17.49
CA GLU A 183 -7.26 -3.16 16.44
C GLU A 183 -6.40 -1.98 16.94
N ASN A 184 -6.58 -1.56 18.20
CA ASN A 184 -5.76 -0.53 18.81
C ASN A 184 -4.31 -0.98 19.03
N ILE A 185 -4.08 -2.24 19.40
CA ILE A 185 -2.73 -2.80 19.56
C ILE A 185 -1.99 -2.87 18.21
N ARG A 186 -2.71 -3.14 17.11
CA ARG A 186 -2.13 -3.14 15.75
C ARG A 186 -1.72 -1.75 15.25
N LYS A 187 -2.25 -0.68 15.84
CA LYS A 187 -1.91 0.68 15.41
C LYS A 187 -0.45 0.96 15.79
N PRO A 188 0.29 1.68 14.94
CA PRO A 188 1.63 2.13 15.32
C PRO A 188 1.53 2.98 16.60
N PRO A 189 2.53 2.91 17.49
CA PRO A 189 2.55 3.72 18.69
C PRO A 189 2.46 5.20 18.30
N PRO A 190 1.76 6.03 19.09
CA PRO A 190 1.68 7.45 18.82
C PRO A 190 3.09 8.05 18.79
N PRO A 191 3.34 9.07 17.95
CA PRO A 191 4.63 9.74 17.93
C PRO A 191 4.94 10.33 19.32
N LEU A 192 6.23 10.33 19.70
CA LEU A 192 6.70 10.84 21.00
C LEU A 192 6.31 12.31 21.25
N VAL A 193 6.13 13.07 20.18
CA VAL A 193 5.65 14.45 20.22
C VAL A 193 4.35 14.53 19.42
N PRO A 194 3.28 15.14 19.95
CA PRO A 194 2.06 15.37 19.19
C PRO A 194 2.36 16.24 17.96
N LEU A 195 2.32 15.65 16.76
CA LEU A 195 2.50 16.35 15.49
C LEU A 195 1.16 16.87 14.95
N GLY A 196 0.17 17.07 15.84
CA GLY A 196 -1.17 17.55 15.52
C GLY A 196 -2.25 16.61 16.05
N ARG A 197 -3.08 16.07 15.15
CA ARG A 197 -4.32 15.34 15.48
C ARG A 197 -4.13 13.84 15.73
N GLN A 198 -2.93 13.37 16.07
CA GLN A 198 -2.76 11.94 16.39
C GLN A 198 -3.47 11.60 17.71
N GLY A 199 -4.24 10.51 17.72
CA GLY A 199 -4.90 10.00 18.94
C GLY A 199 -6.25 10.63 19.30
N THR A 200 -6.78 11.58 18.51
CA THR A 200 -8.13 12.13 18.74
C THR A 200 -9.18 11.36 17.92
N GLU A 201 -10.17 10.77 18.58
CA GLU A 201 -11.28 10.09 17.90
C GLU A 201 -12.17 11.10 17.14
N CYS A 202 -12.63 10.77 15.92
CA CYS A 202 -13.43 11.72 15.10
C CYS A 202 -14.64 12.31 15.84
N LYS A 203 -15.30 11.53 16.71
CA LYS A 203 -16.45 12.00 17.52
C LYS A 203 -16.08 13.03 18.59
N THR A 204 -14.83 13.08 19.02
CA THR A 204 -14.33 14.12 19.94
C THR A 204 -13.86 15.36 19.20
N TRP A 205 -13.67 15.30 17.88
CA TRP A 205 -13.31 16.48 17.07
C TRP A 205 -14.40 17.56 17.10
N LEU A 206 -15.67 17.16 17.06
CA LEU A 206 -16.79 18.11 17.17
C LEU A 206 -16.90 18.75 18.56
N ARG A 207 -16.23 18.16 19.57
CA ARG A 207 -16.13 18.69 20.94
C ARG A 207 -14.83 19.45 21.18
N MET A 208 -13.93 19.44 20.20
CA MET A 208 -12.71 20.22 20.25
C MET A 208 -13.13 21.69 20.24
N GLN A 209 -12.75 22.41 21.29
CA GLN A 209 -13.17 23.79 21.43
C GLN A 209 -12.61 24.62 20.26
N LEU A 210 -13.38 25.59 19.77
CA LEU A 210 -13.02 26.44 18.64
C LEU A 210 -11.70 27.22 18.83
N HIS A 211 -11.17 27.30 20.05
CA HIS A 211 -9.87 27.93 20.32
C HIS A 211 -8.68 27.25 19.62
N ASP A 212 -8.83 26.06 19.05
CA ASP A 212 -7.82 25.48 18.15
C ASP A 212 -7.83 26.13 16.74
N ILE A 213 -8.98 26.61 16.29
CA ILE A 213 -9.12 27.38 15.04
C ILE A 213 -8.49 28.75 15.20
N ASP A 214 -8.74 29.38 16.36
CA ASP A 214 -8.19 30.68 16.75
C ASP A 214 -6.86 30.57 17.51
N SER A 215 -6.25 29.38 17.54
CA SER A 215 -4.99 29.17 18.25
C SER A 215 -3.90 30.06 17.66
N ASP A 216 -3.00 30.55 18.50
CA ASP A 216 -1.88 31.38 18.07
C ASP A 216 -1.07 30.76 16.91
N VAL A 217 -0.95 29.43 16.89
CA VAL A 217 -0.26 28.68 15.83
C VAL A 217 -1.02 28.80 14.51
N ARG A 218 -2.34 28.66 14.53
CA ARG A 218 -3.19 28.74 13.33
C ARG A 218 -3.36 30.17 12.84
N MET A 219 -3.52 31.13 13.75
CA MET A 219 -3.50 32.56 13.43
C MET A 219 -2.17 32.96 12.79
N ARG A 220 -1.02 32.53 13.36
CA ARG A 220 0.30 32.73 12.75
C ARG A 220 0.46 32.07 11.38
N SER A 221 -0.16 30.91 11.15
CA SER A 221 -0.16 30.28 9.82
C SER A 221 -1.02 31.05 8.82
N GLY A 222 -2.19 31.56 9.23
CA GLY A 222 -3.06 32.38 8.39
C GLY A 222 -2.39 33.67 7.95
N LEU A 223 -1.63 34.31 8.86
CA LEU A 223 -0.83 35.50 8.58
C LEU A 223 0.31 35.28 7.56
N ARG A 224 0.73 34.04 7.32
CA ARG A 224 1.74 33.72 6.30
C ARG A 224 1.18 33.66 4.89
N MET A 225 -0.14 33.46 4.75
CA MET A 225 -0.83 33.45 3.47
C MET A 225 -1.45 34.83 3.24
N LYS A 226 -0.69 35.76 2.67
CA LYS A 226 -1.32 36.92 2.00
C LYS A 226 -2.08 36.37 0.80
N GLY A 227 -3.39 36.24 0.92
CA GLY A 227 -4.24 35.99 -0.22
C GLY A 227 -4.12 37.16 -1.19
N THR A 228 -4.14 36.90 -2.49
CA THR A 228 -4.39 37.94 -3.49
C THR A 228 -5.87 38.29 -3.40
N TYR A 229 -6.22 39.17 -2.47
CA TYR A 229 -7.56 39.78 -2.44
C TYR A 229 -7.57 40.90 -3.49
N ASN A 230 -8.64 41.01 -4.26
CA ASN A 230 -8.86 42.19 -5.10
C ASN A 230 -9.28 43.34 -4.18
N ASP A 231 -8.42 44.35 -4.06
CA ASP A 231 -8.60 45.55 -3.23
C ASP A 231 -9.32 46.67 -4.01
N THR A 232 -10.20 46.30 -4.94
CA THR A 232 -10.97 47.27 -5.72
C THR A 232 -12.17 47.72 -4.90
N ASP A 233 -12.02 48.86 -4.24
CA ASP A 233 -13.15 49.62 -3.71
C ASP A 233 -13.85 50.29 -4.90
N ILE A 234 -15.04 49.80 -5.24
CA ILE A 234 -15.87 50.40 -6.30
C ILE A 234 -16.89 51.27 -5.60
N ASP A 235 -16.71 52.59 -5.74
CA ASP A 235 -17.65 53.59 -5.24
C ASP A 235 -18.86 53.64 -6.17
N PHE A 236 -20.06 53.46 -5.62
CA PHE A 236 -21.32 53.35 -6.39
C PHE A 236 -22.13 54.65 -6.36
N GLU A 237 -21.46 55.80 -6.44
CA GLU A 237 -22.13 57.10 -6.67
C GLU A 237 -21.74 57.69 -8.02
N GLU A 238 -22.52 57.35 -9.06
CA GLU A 238 -23.03 58.27 -10.10
C GLU A 238 -24.21 57.66 -10.88
#